data_AF-A0A9D7JU23-F1
#
_entry.id   AF-A0A9D7JU23-F1
#
_cell.length_a   1.000
_cell.length_b   1.000
_cell.length_c   1.000
_cell.angle_alpha   90.00
_cell.angle_beta   90.00
_cell.angle_gamma   90.00
#
_symmetry.space_group_name_H-M   'P 1'
#
loop_
_entity.id
_entity.type
_entity.pdbx_description
1 polymer ?
#
loop_
_entity_poly.entity_id
_entity_poly.type
_entity_poly.pdbx_seq_one_letter_code
_entity_poly.pdbx_strand_id
1 'polypeptide(L)'
;MKQFIIISLILSSLMQCSPKKVLVSTPGAKLFEMSKSPCFGYCPVYNVTIYQSGIMKLHAKQNMNINGMYTYQLTKVELKEIKSTLKDLNLAAFRDEYREPIADAPSTEIIYFGENPEKKIFTNYQYPGALQRFADRIDSMALSYHWEKLVENRIKTEFILQLEPGMTIADVLQKYNAYEMMLGKRLDPATNQYWTVTAMIEPGTTDAFIKMLSDDPAIQQAQLNKSLDLRTR
;
A
#
# COMPACT_ATOMS: atom_id res chain seq x y z
N MET A 1 -23.89 64.24 35.07
CA MET A 1 -22.98 63.19 35.61
C MET A 1 -23.79 61.93 35.90
N LYS A 2 -23.69 60.91 35.05
CA LYS A 2 -23.61 59.47 35.39
C LYS A 2 -23.65 58.68 34.08
N GLN A 3 -22.57 57.92 33.88
CA GLN A 3 -22.21 57.20 32.67
C GLN A 3 -23.10 55.97 32.47
N PHE A 4 -23.48 55.70 31.22
CA PHE A 4 -24.03 54.43 30.79
C PHE A 4 -22.90 53.43 30.60
N ILE A 5 -22.93 52.33 31.36
CA ILE A 5 -22.02 51.20 31.20
C ILE A 5 -22.63 50.25 30.17
N ILE A 6 -22.04 50.18 28.98
CA ILE A 6 -22.36 49.18 27.96
C ILE A 6 -21.44 47.97 28.21
N ILE A 7 -22.00 46.89 28.71
CA ILE A 7 -21.31 45.60 28.85
C ILE A 7 -21.31 44.92 27.48
N SER A 8 -20.16 45.00 26.79
CA SER A 8 -19.89 44.27 25.56
C SER A 8 -19.58 42.81 25.88
N LEU A 9 -20.49 41.91 25.49
CA LEU A 9 -20.35 40.47 25.60
C LEU A 9 -19.45 39.97 24.45
N ILE A 10 -18.15 39.82 24.72
CA ILE A 10 -17.19 39.28 23.75
C ILE A 10 -17.42 37.75 23.66
N LEU A 11 -18.11 37.35 22.60
CA LEU A 11 -18.35 35.95 22.25
C LEU A 11 -17.05 35.34 21.70
N SER A 12 -16.23 34.78 22.59
CA SER A 12 -15.02 34.03 22.25
C SER A 12 -15.40 32.75 21.51
N SER A 13 -15.29 32.76 20.18
CA SER A 13 -15.41 31.59 19.33
C SER A 13 -14.25 30.63 19.60
N LEU A 14 -14.52 29.56 20.36
CA LEU A 14 -13.65 28.39 20.38
C LEU A 14 -13.72 27.75 18.99
N MET A 15 -12.68 27.97 18.18
CA MET A 15 -12.46 27.17 16.98
C MET A 15 -12.13 25.74 17.40
N GLN A 16 -13.16 24.90 17.40
CA GLN A 16 -13.03 23.46 17.50
C GLN A 16 -12.28 22.96 16.25
N CYS A 17 -10.95 22.85 16.34
CA CYS A 17 -10.18 22.16 15.32
C CYS A 17 -10.39 20.66 15.54
N SER A 18 -11.36 20.08 14.81
CA SER A 18 -11.49 18.62 14.76
C SER A 18 -10.20 18.03 14.19
N PRO A 19 -9.59 17.00 14.80
CA PRO A 19 -8.52 16.26 14.15
C PRO A 19 -9.10 15.71 12.83
N LYS A 20 -8.56 16.17 11.70
CA LYS A 20 -8.83 15.52 10.41
C LYS A 20 -8.42 14.07 10.60
N LYS A 21 -9.39 13.15 10.57
CA LYS A 21 -9.08 11.74 10.39
C LYS A 21 -8.17 11.70 9.17
N VAL A 22 -6.93 11.28 9.36
CA VAL A 22 -5.98 11.07 8.27
C VAL A 22 -6.66 10.03 7.41
N LEU A 23 -7.26 10.50 6.32
CA LEU A 23 -7.75 9.65 5.26
C LEU A 23 -6.52 8.87 4.82
N VAL A 24 -6.61 7.55 4.94
CA VAL A 24 -5.57 6.65 4.45
C VAL A 24 -5.55 6.90 2.95
N SER A 25 -4.63 7.76 2.52
CA SER A 25 -4.41 7.99 1.10
C SER A 25 -4.16 6.61 0.51
N THR A 26 -4.94 6.27 -0.52
CA THR A 26 -4.75 5.02 -1.24
C THR A 26 -3.26 4.87 -1.49
N PRO A 27 -2.65 3.74 -1.07
CA PRO A 27 -1.23 3.55 -1.29
C PRO A 27 -0.99 3.73 -2.80
N GLY A 28 -0.07 4.60 -3.23
CA GLY A 28 0.15 4.78 -4.67
C GLY A 28 0.69 3.49 -5.33
N ALA A 29 1.35 3.62 -6.48
CA ALA A 29 2.19 2.51 -6.96
C ALA A 29 3.26 2.14 -5.90
N LYS A 30 3.59 0.85 -5.78
CA LYS A 30 4.68 0.41 -4.90
C LYS A 30 6.01 0.95 -5.43
N LEU A 31 6.91 1.32 -4.52
CA LEU A 31 8.29 1.71 -4.85
C LEU A 31 9.25 0.58 -4.49
N PHE A 32 9.10 0.02 -3.29
CA PHE A 32 10.04 -0.93 -2.71
C PHE A 32 9.34 -1.82 -1.68
N GLU A 33 9.74 -3.09 -1.61
CA GLU A 33 9.35 -4.01 -0.56
C GLU A 33 10.55 -4.74 0.02
N MET A 34 10.51 -4.97 1.33
CA MET A 34 11.48 -5.83 2.03
C MET A 34 10.76 -6.71 3.05
N SER A 35 11.09 -7.99 3.07
CA SER A 35 10.53 -8.97 4.00
C SER A 35 11.63 -9.72 4.74
N LYS A 36 11.47 -9.90 6.06
CA LYS A 36 12.34 -10.71 6.91
C LYS A 36 11.63 -12.01 7.28
N SER A 37 12.28 -13.15 7.07
CA SER A 37 11.74 -14.46 7.48
C SER A 37 12.11 -14.80 8.94
N PRO A 38 11.40 -15.76 9.55
CA PRO A 38 11.75 -16.27 10.87
C PRO A 38 13.13 -16.92 10.94
N CYS A 39 13.69 -16.97 12.15
CA CYS A 39 14.86 -17.77 12.51
C CYS A 39 14.54 -18.55 13.80
N PHE A 40 15.42 -19.46 14.23
CA PHE A 40 15.24 -20.19 15.50
C PHE A 40 15.33 -19.31 16.76
N GLY A 41 15.96 -18.14 16.65
CA GLY A 41 16.10 -17.16 17.74
C GLY A 41 15.01 -16.09 17.76
N TYR A 42 15.36 -14.92 18.30
CA TYR A 42 14.45 -13.77 18.45
C TYR A 42 14.61 -12.75 17.31
N CYS A 43 14.75 -13.22 16.07
CA CYS A 43 14.86 -12.31 14.91
C CYS A 43 13.52 -11.64 14.64
N PRO A 44 13.45 -10.31 14.49
CA PRO A 44 12.24 -9.61 14.07
C PRO A 44 11.73 -10.11 12.71
N VAL A 45 10.45 -10.47 12.65
CA VAL A 45 9.78 -10.95 11.43
C VAL A 45 8.76 -9.93 11.01
N TYR A 46 8.90 -9.39 9.79
CA TYR A 46 8.02 -8.36 9.28
C TYR A 46 8.11 -8.23 7.75
N ASN A 47 7.14 -7.52 7.19
CA ASN A 47 7.19 -7.03 5.81
C ASN A 47 7.02 -5.50 5.84
N VAL A 48 7.86 -4.78 5.09
CA VAL A 48 7.73 -3.33 4.90
C VAL A 48 7.55 -3.02 3.42
N THR A 49 6.57 -2.18 3.11
CA THR A 49 6.30 -1.69 1.76
C THR A 49 6.37 -0.17 1.77
N ILE A 50 7.15 0.41 0.85
CA ILE A 50 7.22 1.84 0.61
C ILE A 50 6.50 2.12 -0.70
N TYR A 51 5.58 3.09 -0.68
CA TYR A 51 4.82 3.53 -1.85
C TYR A 51 5.40 4.80 -2.46
N GLN A 52 5.14 5.02 -3.74
CA GLN A 52 5.57 6.21 -4.48
C GLN A 52 5.09 7.52 -3.85
N SER A 53 3.97 7.47 -3.12
CA SER A 53 3.37 8.58 -2.36
C SER A 53 4.11 8.92 -1.05
N GLY A 54 5.05 8.08 -0.60
CA GLY A 54 5.73 8.23 0.69
C GLY A 54 5.03 7.55 1.86
N ILE A 55 3.89 6.90 1.64
CA ILE A 55 3.33 6.00 2.65
C ILE A 55 4.28 4.81 2.80
N MET A 56 4.59 4.45 4.04
CA MET A 56 5.26 3.22 4.41
C MET A 56 4.27 2.35 5.18
N LYS A 57 4.10 1.10 4.77
CA LYS A 57 3.29 0.10 5.47
C LYS A 57 4.21 -0.91 6.13
N LEU A 58 3.91 -1.28 7.37
CA LEU A 58 4.59 -2.33 8.11
C LEU A 58 3.57 -3.41 8.50
N HIS A 59 3.83 -4.65 8.11
CA HIS A 59 3.20 -5.82 8.69
C HIS A 59 4.16 -6.43 9.71
N ALA A 60 4.03 -6.02 10.97
CA ALA A 60 4.80 -6.57 12.08
C ALA A 60 4.21 -7.92 12.50
N LYS A 61 5.04 -8.97 12.59
CA LYS A 61 4.58 -10.34 12.84
C LYS A 61 5.10 -10.90 14.16
N GLN A 62 6.40 -11.24 14.23
CA GLN A 62 7.03 -11.91 15.38
C GLN A 62 8.25 -11.14 15.86
N ASN A 63 8.57 -11.27 17.15
CA ASN A 63 9.78 -10.70 17.77
C ASN A 63 9.96 -9.18 17.53
N MET A 64 8.84 -8.47 17.40
CA MET A 64 8.76 -7.00 17.38
C MET A 64 7.96 -6.52 18.57
N ASN A 65 8.18 -5.28 19.01
CA ASN A 65 7.43 -4.65 20.10
C ASN A 65 5.95 -4.40 19.76
N ILE A 66 5.58 -4.52 18.48
CA ILE A 66 4.25 -4.34 17.92
C ILE A 66 3.86 -5.55 17.06
N ASN A 67 2.56 -5.78 16.88
CA ASN A 67 2.01 -6.84 16.02
C ASN A 67 0.81 -6.32 15.21
N GLY A 68 0.71 -6.72 13.94
CA GLY A 68 -0.35 -6.33 13.01
C GLY A 68 0.11 -5.37 11.91
N MET A 69 -0.84 -4.67 11.31
CA MET A 69 -0.61 -3.72 10.23
C MET A 69 -0.48 -2.29 10.76
N TYR A 70 0.51 -1.56 10.23
CA TYR A 70 0.81 -0.19 10.61
C TYR A 70 1.20 0.65 9.41
N THR A 71 1.07 1.96 9.56
CA THR A 71 1.47 2.95 8.57
C THR A 71 2.34 4.04 9.16
N TYR A 72 3.18 4.60 8.32
CA TYR A 72 3.94 5.81 8.59
C TYR A 72 3.99 6.67 7.33
N GLN A 73 3.79 7.98 7.46
CA GLN A 73 3.94 8.90 6.34
C GLN A 73 5.37 9.44 6.34
N LEU A 74 6.17 9.02 5.37
CA LEU A 74 7.52 9.57 5.18
C LEU A 74 7.44 11.06 4.92
N THR A 75 8.37 11.80 5.53
CA THR A 75 8.64 13.18 5.17
C THR A 75 9.14 13.26 3.73
N LYS A 76 9.02 14.43 3.11
CA LYS A 76 9.51 14.66 1.75
C LYS A 76 11.02 14.42 1.62
N VAL A 77 11.78 14.67 2.68
CA VAL A 77 13.23 14.47 2.72
C VAL A 77 13.56 12.98 2.72
N GLU A 78 12.96 12.21 3.63
CA GLU A 78 13.18 10.76 3.72
C GLU A 78 12.82 10.05 2.40
N LEU A 79 11.67 10.39 1.82
CA LEU A 79 11.24 9.82 0.55
C LEU A 79 12.22 10.14 -0.59
N LYS A 80 12.72 11.38 -0.64
CA LYS A 80 13.70 11.80 -1.64
C LYS A 80 15.01 11.03 -1.47
N GLU A 81 15.50 10.87 -0.24
CA GLU A 81 16.70 10.10 0.07
C GLU A 81 16.54 8.63 -0.32
N ILE A 82 15.42 8.00 0.03
CA ILE A 82 15.12 6.61 -0.36
C ILE A 82 15.15 6.45 -1.88
N LYS A 83 14.46 7.34 -2.61
CA LYS A 83 14.42 7.30 -4.08
C LYS A 83 15.80 7.52 -4.70
N SER A 84 16.61 8.43 -4.14
CA SER A 84 17.99 8.66 -4.60
C SER A 84 18.84 7.41 -4.41
N THR A 85 18.86 6.86 -3.19
CA THR A 85 19.68 5.68 -2.88
C THR A 85 19.29 4.47 -3.74
N LEU A 86 17.99 4.23 -3.95
CA LEU A 86 17.53 3.15 -4.84
C LEU A 86 18.02 3.33 -6.29
N LYS A 87 18.00 4.56 -6.79
CA LYS A 87 18.52 4.89 -8.12
C LYS A 87 20.04 4.70 -8.20
N ASP A 88 20.76 5.15 -7.19
CA ASP A 88 22.23 5.09 -7.14
C ASP A 88 22.76 3.66 -6.96
N LEU A 89 21.99 2.78 -6.31
CA LEU A 89 22.36 1.37 -6.16
C LEU A 89 22.43 0.63 -7.49
N ASN A 90 21.63 1.01 -8.51
CA ASN A 90 21.51 0.28 -9.77
C ASN A 90 21.16 -1.21 -9.54
N LEU A 91 19.99 -1.47 -8.95
CA LEU A 91 19.59 -2.79 -8.46
C LEU A 91 19.61 -3.89 -9.55
N ALA A 92 19.38 -3.53 -10.81
CA ALA A 92 19.56 -4.44 -11.96
C ALA A 92 20.92 -5.17 -11.98
N ALA A 93 22.00 -4.55 -11.50
CA ALA A 93 23.36 -5.11 -11.56
C ALA A 93 23.63 -6.18 -10.48
N PHE A 94 22.77 -6.32 -9.48
CA PHE A 94 22.92 -7.35 -8.45
C PHE A 94 22.39 -8.70 -8.95
N ARG A 95 22.93 -9.79 -8.43
CA ARG A 95 22.34 -11.13 -8.61
C ARG A 95 20.95 -11.19 -7.97
N ASP A 96 20.09 -12.04 -8.52
CA ASP A 96 18.76 -12.31 -7.98
C ASP A 96 18.81 -13.08 -6.65
N GLU A 97 19.91 -13.80 -6.39
CA GLU A 97 20.05 -14.63 -5.20
C GLU A 97 21.48 -14.63 -4.62
N TYR A 98 21.54 -14.52 -3.29
CA TYR A 98 22.73 -14.64 -2.44
C TYR A 98 22.45 -15.66 -1.33
N ARG A 99 22.46 -16.94 -1.69
CA ARG A 99 22.15 -18.04 -0.77
C ARG A 99 23.42 -18.72 -0.27
N GLU A 100 23.48 -18.92 1.04
CA GLU A 100 24.49 -19.73 1.72
C GLU A 100 23.83 -20.91 2.45
N PRO A 101 24.48 -22.08 2.57
CA PRO A 101 23.93 -23.28 3.21
C PRO A 101 24.03 -23.19 4.75
N ILE A 102 23.45 -22.14 5.32
CA ILE A 102 23.44 -21.90 6.77
C ILE A 102 22.09 -22.33 7.31
N ALA A 103 22.09 -23.36 8.14
CA ALA A 103 20.89 -23.81 8.83
C ALA A 103 20.30 -22.65 9.67
N ASP A 104 18.98 -22.51 9.61
CA ASP A 104 18.20 -21.60 10.47
C ASP A 104 18.52 -20.09 10.31
N ALA A 105 19.29 -19.71 9.29
CA ALA A 105 19.57 -18.31 8.99
C ALA A 105 18.30 -17.60 8.46
N PRO A 106 17.95 -16.41 9.01
CA PRO A 106 16.85 -15.63 8.47
C PRO A 106 17.19 -15.17 7.06
N SER A 107 16.17 -15.09 6.22
CA SER A 107 16.26 -14.54 4.88
C SER A 107 15.68 -13.14 4.81
N THR A 108 16.27 -12.32 3.96
CA THR A 108 15.71 -11.05 3.50
C THR A 108 15.35 -11.18 2.03
N GLU A 109 14.11 -10.85 1.70
CA GLU A 109 13.65 -10.70 0.31
C GLU A 109 13.45 -9.21 0.04
N ILE A 110 13.98 -8.73 -1.09
CA ILE A 110 13.91 -7.34 -1.52
C ILE A 110 13.28 -7.29 -2.91
N ILE A 111 12.30 -6.41 -3.10
CA ILE A 111 11.64 -6.17 -4.39
C ILE A 111 11.67 -4.68 -4.71
N TYR A 112 12.12 -4.32 -5.91
CA TYR A 112 12.14 -2.95 -6.40
C TYR A 112 11.28 -2.79 -7.65
N PHE A 113 10.28 -1.91 -7.57
CA PHE A 113 9.25 -1.70 -8.58
C PHE A 113 9.56 -0.53 -9.53
N GLY A 114 10.79 0.01 -9.51
CA GLY A 114 11.21 1.06 -10.45
C GLY A 114 11.71 0.54 -11.79
N GLU A 115 11.84 -0.78 -11.94
CA GLU A 115 12.21 -1.47 -13.18
C GLU A 115 11.00 -2.26 -13.72
N ASN A 116 10.99 -2.55 -15.03
CA ASN A 116 9.98 -3.41 -15.65
C ASN A 116 10.68 -4.51 -16.47
N PRO A 117 10.64 -5.79 -16.05
CA PRO A 117 9.95 -6.31 -14.86
C PRO A 117 10.60 -5.84 -13.53
N GLU A 118 9.89 -5.98 -12.40
CA GLU A 118 10.44 -5.61 -11.09
C GLU A 118 11.67 -6.46 -10.71
N LYS A 119 12.66 -5.84 -10.05
CA LYS A 119 13.86 -6.54 -9.59
C LYS A 119 13.60 -7.24 -8.25
N LYS A 120 13.90 -8.53 -8.16
CA LYS A 120 13.78 -9.35 -6.94
C LYS A 120 15.15 -9.85 -6.51
N ILE A 121 15.46 -9.73 -5.22
CA ILE A 121 16.73 -10.17 -4.64
C ILE A 121 16.43 -10.95 -3.36
N PHE A 122 16.91 -12.19 -3.29
CA PHE A 122 16.89 -13.01 -2.09
C PHE A 122 18.29 -13.09 -1.47
N THR A 123 18.36 -13.03 -0.14
CA THR A 123 19.59 -13.28 0.62
C THR A 123 19.26 -13.95 1.95
N ASN A 124 20.12 -14.85 2.44
CA ASN A 124 20.03 -15.41 3.79
C ASN A 124 21.31 -15.22 4.62
N TYR A 125 22.30 -14.49 4.10
CA TYR A 125 23.54 -14.21 4.82
C TYR A 125 24.22 -12.95 4.30
N GLN A 126 25.35 -13.08 3.60
CA GLN A 126 26.14 -11.99 3.07
C GLN A 126 25.71 -11.62 1.65
N TYR A 127 25.55 -10.33 1.44
CA TYR A 127 25.24 -9.73 0.15
C TYR A 127 25.96 -8.38 0.06
N PRO A 128 26.08 -7.78 -1.13
CA PRO A 128 26.98 -6.66 -1.33
C PRO A 128 26.70 -5.47 -0.39
N GLY A 129 27.77 -4.88 0.14
CA GLY A 129 27.68 -3.92 1.25
C GLY A 129 26.84 -2.67 0.97
N ALA A 130 26.72 -2.24 -0.29
CA ALA A 130 25.84 -1.11 -0.63
C ALA A 130 24.37 -1.44 -0.42
N LEU A 131 23.93 -2.63 -0.84
CA LEU A 131 22.57 -3.11 -0.63
C LEU A 131 22.31 -3.40 0.86
N GLN A 132 23.29 -3.99 1.56
CA GLN A 132 23.21 -4.20 3.01
C GLN A 132 22.97 -2.89 3.76
N ARG A 133 23.75 -1.83 3.49
CA ARG A 133 23.57 -0.53 4.15
C ARG A 133 22.17 0.06 3.94
N PHE A 134 21.60 -0.14 2.75
CA PHE A 134 20.23 0.31 2.49
C PHE A 134 19.21 -0.53 3.26
N ALA A 135 19.33 -1.86 3.24
CA ALA A 135 18.48 -2.76 4.01
C ALA A 135 18.56 -2.47 5.52
N ASP A 136 19.76 -2.21 6.07
CA ASP A 136 19.96 -1.84 7.47
C ASP A 136 19.25 -0.53 7.84
N ARG A 137 19.23 0.45 6.90
CA ARG A 137 18.47 1.69 7.09
C ARG A 137 16.97 1.39 7.17
N ILE A 138 16.45 0.53 6.30
CA ILE A 138 15.04 0.12 6.34
C ILE A 138 14.73 -0.68 7.61
N ASP A 139 15.63 -1.57 8.04
CA ASP A 139 15.55 -2.30 9.33
C ASP A 139 15.43 -1.31 10.50
N SER A 140 16.31 -0.30 10.55
CA SER A 140 16.25 0.73 11.58
C SER A 140 14.91 1.45 11.57
N MET A 141 14.40 1.84 10.40
CA MET A 141 13.10 2.51 10.31
C MET A 141 11.96 1.59 10.78
N ALA A 142 11.96 0.32 10.38
CA ALA A 142 10.97 -0.66 10.81
C ALA A 142 10.93 -0.83 12.34
N LEU A 143 12.10 -0.86 12.98
CA LEU A 143 12.25 -1.13 14.41
C LEU A 143 12.11 0.11 15.30
N SER A 144 12.44 1.31 14.82
CA SER A 144 12.53 2.51 15.65
C SER A 144 11.44 3.55 15.42
N TYR A 145 10.66 3.44 14.33
CA TYR A 145 9.65 4.45 14.02
C TYR A 145 8.44 4.35 14.95
N HIS A 146 7.80 5.49 15.17
CA HIS A 146 6.50 5.55 15.83
C HIS A 146 5.42 5.27 14.78
N TRP A 147 4.90 4.05 14.82
CA TRP A 147 3.94 3.54 13.85
C TRP A 147 2.50 3.89 14.22
N GLU A 148 1.71 4.32 13.24
CA GLU A 148 0.25 4.46 13.40
C GLU A 148 -0.40 3.11 13.08
N LYS A 149 -1.21 2.57 14.00
CA LYS A 149 -1.89 1.31 13.77
C LYS A 149 -2.86 1.47 12.60
N LEU A 150 -2.69 0.65 11.56
CA LEU A 150 -3.62 0.61 10.45
C LEU A 150 -4.88 -0.09 10.94
N VAL A 151 -5.92 0.70 11.20
CA VAL A 151 -7.26 0.19 11.41
C VAL A 151 -7.81 -0.11 10.02
N GLU A 152 -7.66 -1.36 9.58
CA GLU A 152 -8.18 -1.82 8.30
C GLU A 152 -9.71 -1.85 8.38
N ASN A 153 -10.34 -0.73 8.03
CA ASN A 153 -11.78 -0.58 7.94
C ASN A 153 -12.29 -0.88 6.52
N ARG A 154 -11.39 -1.16 5.55
CA ARG A 154 -11.78 -1.40 4.17
C ARG A 154 -12.61 -2.66 4.06
N ILE A 155 -13.66 -2.58 3.26
CA ILE A 155 -14.58 -3.67 2.96
C ILE A 155 -14.24 -4.27 1.59
N LYS A 156 -14.22 -5.60 1.53
CA LYS A 156 -14.11 -6.32 0.28
C LYS A 156 -15.40 -6.11 -0.52
N THR A 157 -15.29 -5.47 -1.67
CA THR A 157 -16.41 -5.14 -2.54
C THR A 157 -16.17 -5.71 -3.93
N GLU A 158 -17.20 -6.29 -4.55
CA GLU A 158 -17.12 -6.84 -5.91
C GLU A 158 -17.68 -5.86 -6.95
N PHE A 159 -16.95 -5.68 -8.04
CA PHE A 159 -17.29 -4.83 -9.17
C PHE A 159 -17.34 -5.66 -10.45
N ILE A 160 -18.16 -5.21 -11.41
CA ILE A 160 -18.13 -5.68 -12.79
C ILE A 160 -17.44 -4.60 -13.62
N LEU A 161 -16.42 -4.99 -14.38
CA LEU A 161 -15.70 -4.15 -15.31
C LEU A 161 -15.96 -4.61 -16.74
N GLN A 162 -16.18 -3.66 -17.64
CA GLN A 162 -16.07 -3.83 -19.08
C GLN A 162 -14.79 -3.13 -19.53
N LEU A 163 -13.87 -3.89 -20.14
CA LEU A 163 -12.60 -3.37 -20.62
C LEU A 163 -12.74 -2.80 -22.03
N GLU A 164 -11.96 -1.77 -22.34
CA GLU A 164 -11.80 -1.29 -23.71
C GLU A 164 -11.15 -2.36 -24.60
N PRO A 165 -11.51 -2.45 -25.90
CA PRO A 165 -10.93 -3.42 -26.82
C PRO A 165 -9.39 -3.34 -26.86
N GLY A 166 -8.73 -4.47 -26.66
CA GLY A 166 -7.26 -4.58 -26.68
C GLY A 166 -6.58 -4.42 -25.31
N MET A 167 -7.33 -4.06 -24.25
CA MET A 167 -6.81 -4.04 -22.88
C MET A 167 -6.92 -5.41 -22.23
N THR A 168 -6.03 -5.71 -21.28
CA THR A 168 -6.09 -6.96 -20.50
C THR A 168 -6.50 -6.70 -19.06
N ILE A 169 -7.16 -7.68 -18.45
CA ILE A 169 -7.49 -7.60 -17.03
C ILE A 169 -6.22 -7.56 -16.16
N ALA A 170 -5.11 -8.16 -16.62
CA ALA A 170 -3.84 -8.14 -15.90
C ALA A 170 -3.31 -6.69 -15.72
N ASP A 171 -3.40 -5.86 -16.76
CA ASP A 171 -2.98 -4.44 -16.71
C ASP A 171 -3.79 -3.68 -15.65
N VAL A 172 -5.10 -3.91 -15.60
CA VAL A 172 -6.00 -3.29 -14.62
C VAL A 172 -5.67 -3.75 -13.20
N LEU A 173 -5.51 -5.07 -12.97
CA LEU A 173 -5.15 -5.62 -11.66
C LEU A 173 -3.82 -5.06 -11.15
N GLN A 174 -2.83 -4.93 -12.05
CA GLN A 174 -1.54 -4.32 -11.72
C GLN A 174 -1.71 -2.84 -11.34
N LYS A 175 -2.48 -2.07 -12.12
CA LYS A 175 -2.73 -0.64 -11.88
C LYS A 175 -3.44 -0.37 -10.55
N TYR A 176 -4.40 -1.23 -10.18
CA TYR A 176 -5.21 -1.07 -8.97
C TYR A 176 -4.78 -1.97 -7.79
N ASN A 177 -3.56 -2.51 -7.82
CA ASN A 177 -2.98 -3.35 -6.75
C ASN A 177 -3.04 -2.70 -5.36
N ALA A 178 -3.00 -1.37 -5.28
CA ALA A 178 -3.16 -0.61 -4.05
C ALA A 178 -4.49 -0.85 -3.29
N TYR A 179 -5.54 -1.18 -4.04
CA TYR A 179 -6.84 -1.55 -3.52
C TYR A 179 -6.97 -3.07 -3.31
N GLU A 180 -5.85 -3.80 -3.39
CA GLU A 180 -5.81 -5.27 -3.33
C GLU A 180 -6.84 -5.86 -4.31
N MET A 181 -6.85 -5.31 -5.53
CA MET A 181 -7.78 -5.75 -6.56
C MET A 181 -7.41 -7.16 -7.01
N MET A 182 -8.36 -8.07 -6.89
CA MET A 182 -8.19 -9.49 -7.22
C MET A 182 -9.16 -9.89 -8.33
N LEU A 183 -8.68 -10.77 -9.22
CA LEU A 183 -9.50 -11.35 -10.29
C LEU A 183 -10.67 -12.15 -9.70
N GLY A 184 -11.87 -11.88 -10.21
CA GLY A 184 -13.06 -12.69 -9.98
C GLY A 184 -13.35 -13.59 -11.19
N LYS A 185 -14.57 -13.54 -11.71
CA LYS A 185 -15.02 -14.38 -12.83
C LYS A 185 -14.91 -13.64 -14.16
N ARG A 186 -14.53 -14.36 -15.22
CA ARG A 186 -14.80 -13.91 -16.58
C ARG A 186 -16.29 -14.12 -16.89
N LEU A 187 -16.97 -13.08 -17.35
CA LEU A 187 -18.40 -13.12 -17.67
C LEU A 187 -18.68 -13.34 -19.16
N ASP A 188 -17.72 -13.06 -20.04
CA ASP A 188 -17.86 -13.14 -21.50
C ASP A 188 -16.71 -13.91 -22.18
N PRO A 189 -16.75 -15.26 -22.21
CA PRO A 189 -15.65 -16.05 -22.78
C PRO A 189 -15.32 -15.75 -24.24
N ALA A 190 -16.26 -15.20 -25.01
CA ALA A 190 -16.07 -14.89 -26.43
C ALA A 190 -15.25 -13.62 -26.69
N THR A 191 -15.41 -12.59 -25.85
CA THR A 191 -14.85 -11.25 -26.07
C THR A 191 -13.80 -10.86 -25.03
N ASN A 192 -13.77 -11.51 -23.85
CA ASN A 192 -12.84 -11.21 -22.75
C ASN A 192 -12.88 -9.74 -22.26
N GLN A 193 -14.01 -9.05 -22.42
CA GLN A 193 -14.20 -7.67 -22.01
C GLN A 193 -14.85 -7.55 -20.64
N TYR A 194 -15.68 -8.50 -20.23
CA TYR A 194 -16.43 -8.46 -18.97
C TYR A 194 -15.83 -9.35 -17.89
N TRP A 195 -15.50 -8.74 -16.77
CA TRP A 195 -14.87 -9.39 -15.62
C TRP A 195 -15.51 -8.95 -14.32
N THR A 196 -15.64 -9.86 -13.35
CA THR A 196 -15.79 -9.46 -11.96
C THR A 196 -14.42 -9.34 -11.32
N VAL A 197 -14.27 -8.34 -10.45
CA VAL A 197 -13.07 -8.11 -9.64
C VAL A 197 -13.50 -7.77 -8.22
N THR A 198 -12.68 -8.12 -7.24
CA THR A 198 -12.90 -7.67 -5.86
C THR A 198 -11.84 -6.66 -5.47
N ALA A 199 -12.22 -5.60 -4.77
CA ALA A 199 -11.29 -4.60 -4.23
C ALA A 199 -11.60 -4.28 -2.77
N MET A 200 -10.56 -3.99 -2.00
CA MET A 200 -10.63 -3.48 -0.64
C MET A 200 -10.78 -1.95 -0.68
N ILE A 201 -11.97 -1.44 -0.37
CA ILE A 201 -12.30 -0.01 -0.39
C ILE A 201 -12.79 0.48 0.97
N GLU A 202 -12.64 1.76 1.27
CA GLU A 202 -13.16 2.31 2.52
C GLU A 202 -14.70 2.26 2.56
N PRO A 203 -15.32 2.06 3.74
CA PRO A 203 -16.78 2.09 3.86
C PRO A 203 -17.34 3.43 3.40
N GLY A 204 -18.35 3.40 2.53
CA GLY A 204 -19.01 4.60 2.01
C GLY A 204 -18.31 5.26 0.81
N THR A 205 -17.20 4.70 0.29
CA THR A 205 -16.50 5.27 -0.88
C THR A 205 -16.81 4.55 -2.20
N THR A 206 -17.82 3.68 -2.24
CA THR A 206 -18.14 2.85 -3.42
C THR A 206 -18.35 3.67 -4.68
N ASP A 207 -19.16 4.73 -4.63
CA ASP A 207 -19.48 5.54 -5.81
C ASP A 207 -18.27 6.33 -6.31
N ALA A 208 -17.44 6.84 -5.39
CA ALA A 208 -16.20 7.51 -5.74
C ALA A 208 -15.20 6.54 -6.40
N PHE A 209 -15.14 5.30 -5.91
CA PHE A 209 -14.32 4.25 -6.50
C PHE A 209 -14.81 3.84 -7.90
N ILE A 210 -16.12 3.67 -8.08
CA ILE A 210 -16.72 3.41 -9.41
C ILE A 210 -16.38 4.54 -10.38
N LYS A 211 -16.52 5.80 -9.94
CA LYS A 211 -16.16 6.95 -10.78
C LYS A 211 -14.69 6.90 -11.19
N MET A 212 -13.78 6.64 -10.25
CA MET A 212 -12.35 6.51 -10.55
C MET A 212 -12.05 5.37 -11.54
N LEU A 213 -12.77 4.25 -11.48
CA LEU A 213 -12.65 3.17 -12.45
C LEU A 213 -13.19 3.60 -13.82
N SER A 214 -14.34 4.27 -13.87
CA SER A 214 -14.93 4.76 -15.12
C SER A 214 -14.13 5.89 -15.79
N ASP A 215 -13.33 6.63 -15.03
CA ASP A 215 -12.42 7.65 -15.55
C ASP A 215 -11.11 7.03 -16.12
N ASP A 216 -10.91 5.71 -15.99
CA ASP A 216 -9.74 5.01 -16.50
C ASP A 216 -9.88 4.68 -18.00
N PRO A 217 -8.93 5.09 -18.86
CA PRO A 217 -8.99 4.80 -20.31
C PRO A 217 -8.94 3.31 -20.66
N ALA A 218 -8.58 2.42 -19.73
CA ALA A 218 -8.64 0.98 -19.97
C ALA A 218 -10.02 0.35 -19.71
N ILE A 219 -10.92 1.10 -19.07
CA ILE A 219 -12.21 0.60 -18.57
C ILE A 219 -13.33 1.38 -19.26
N GLN A 220 -14.09 0.68 -20.10
CA GLN A 220 -15.26 1.25 -20.78
C GLN A 220 -16.43 1.46 -19.82
N GLN A 221 -16.63 0.54 -18.88
CA GLN A 221 -17.70 0.62 -17.87
C GLN A 221 -17.27 -0.04 -16.56
N ALA A 222 -17.63 0.58 -15.44
CA ALA A 222 -17.51 -0.01 -14.11
C ALA A 222 -18.84 0.09 -13.37
N GLN A 223 -19.22 -0.98 -12.67
CA GLN A 223 -20.41 -0.98 -11.81
C GLN A 223 -20.24 -1.91 -10.61
N LEU A 224 -21.01 -1.66 -9.56
CA LEU A 224 -21.07 -2.56 -8.41
C LEU A 224 -21.74 -3.89 -8.80
N ASN A 225 -21.16 -5.02 -8.42
CA ASN A 225 -21.83 -6.32 -8.57
C ASN A 225 -22.88 -6.48 -7.46
N LYS A 226 -24.11 -6.02 -7.71
CA LYS A 226 -25.24 -6.30 -6.82
C LYS A 226 -25.76 -7.71 -7.12
N SER A 227 -25.85 -8.59 -6.11
CA SER A 227 -26.62 -9.82 -6.28
C SER A 227 -28.05 -9.43 -6.60
N LEU A 228 -28.54 -9.83 -7.76
CA LEU A 228 -29.97 -9.80 -8.04
C LEU A 228 -30.60 -10.84 -7.13
N ASP A 229 -31.25 -10.41 -6.05
CA ASP A 229 -32.25 -11.28 -5.42
C ASP A 229 -33.24 -11.65 -6.53
N LEU A 230 -33.28 -12.94 -6.87
CA LEU A 230 -34.30 -13.46 -7.76
C LEU A 230 -35.64 -13.09 -7.14
N ARG A 231 -36.34 -12.11 -7.72
CA ARG A 231 -37.76 -11.95 -7.45
C ARG A 231 -38.42 -13.24 -7.89
N THR A 232 -38.74 -14.09 -6.94
CA THR A 232 -39.62 -15.24 -7.12
C THR A 232 -40.89 -14.71 -7.77
N ARG A 233 -41.17 -15.21 -8.98
CA ARG A 233 -42.40 -14.92 -9.73
C ARG A 233 -43.61 -15.51 -9.02
#